data_AF-A0A8R2C5Q4-F1
#
_entry.id   AF-A0A8R2C5Q4-F1
#
_cell.length_a   1.000
_cell.length_b   1.000
_cell.length_c   1.000
_cell.angle_alpha   90.00
_cell.angle_beta   90.00
_cell.angle_gamma   90.00
#
_symmetry.space_group_name_H-M   'P 1'
#
loop_
_entity.id
_entity.type
_entity.pdbx_description
1 polymer ?
#
loop_
_entity_poly.entity_id
_entity_poly.type
_entity_poly.pdbx_seq_one_letter_code
_entity_poly.pdbx_strand_id
1 'polypeptide(L)'
;MTVGVIGQPSPSSSPGTFTFGLNWGIAYELPNTTETAAFFRKKQRKPAALRRNRRELYQKLEVIMDKMGYNGRSCILKTLCETTQRIVPHGENMIEEMFRALFTLPMSKVLSTEPIEHAVYDSAHRLGVLLQNCDIYECPISLVDLAQGYM
;
A
#
# COMPACT_ATOMS: atom_id res chain seq x y z
N MET A 1 -16.78 -21.77 20.76
CA MET A 1 -15.44 -22.38 20.60
C MET A 1 -15.34 -23.54 21.57
N THR A 2 -14.99 -24.74 21.13
CA THR A 2 -14.79 -25.90 22.01
C THR A 2 -13.37 -26.44 21.82
N VAL A 3 -12.74 -26.81 22.93
CA VAL A 3 -11.39 -27.37 22.96
C VAL A 3 -11.49 -28.77 23.53
N GLY A 4 -10.92 -29.74 22.83
CA GLY A 4 -10.77 -31.11 23.29
C GLY A 4 -9.30 -31.47 23.39
N VAL A 5 -8.91 -32.18 24.45
CA VAL A 5 -7.54 -32.70 24.60
C VAL A 5 -7.66 -34.19 24.86
N ILE A 6 -6.99 -35.00 24.04
CA ILE A 6 -6.92 -36.45 24.19
C ILE A 6 -5.44 -36.79 24.34
N GLY A 7 -5.06 -37.30 25.52
CA GLY A 7 -3.71 -37.78 25.78
C GLY A 7 -3.68 -39.31 25.77
N GLN A 8 -2.69 -39.88 25.11
CA GLN A 8 -2.45 -41.33 25.14
C GLN A 8 -1.16 -41.60 25.94
N PRO A 9 -1.20 -42.41 27.02
CA PRO A 9 -0.05 -42.61 27.89
C PRO A 9 1.10 -43.33 27.15
N SER A 10 2.34 -42.87 27.34
CA SER A 10 3.52 -43.49 26.72
C SER A 10 3.92 -44.80 27.39
N PRO A 11 4.20 -45.86 26.62
CA PRO A 11 5.04 -46.96 27.09
C PRO A 11 6.51 -46.52 27.26
N SER A 12 7.28 -47.26 28.05
CA SER A 12 8.66 -46.92 28.49
C SER A 12 9.71 -46.77 27.37
N SER A 13 9.35 -47.04 26.11
CA SER A 13 10.23 -47.01 24.95
C SER A 13 10.01 -45.81 24.00
N SER A 14 8.98 -44.97 24.20
CA SER A 14 8.72 -43.80 23.35
C SER A 14 7.88 -42.73 24.07
N PRO A 15 8.12 -41.41 23.86
CA PRO A 15 7.34 -40.34 24.47
C PRO A 15 5.86 -40.33 24.05
N GLY A 16 4.98 -39.91 24.96
CA GLY A 16 3.52 -40.00 24.81
C GLY A 16 2.99 -38.95 23.84
N THR A 17 1.84 -39.22 23.21
CA THR A 17 1.22 -38.28 22.27
C THR A 17 0.07 -37.53 22.93
N PHE A 18 0.07 -36.20 22.82
CA PHE A 18 -1.04 -35.33 23.20
C PHE A 18 -1.66 -34.74 21.94
N THR A 19 -2.92 -35.07 21.70
CA THR A 19 -3.70 -34.53 20.59
C THR A 19 -4.63 -33.45 21.10
N PHE A 20 -4.46 -32.22 20.63
CA PHE A 20 -5.37 -31.11 20.90
C PHE A 20 -6.27 -30.87 19.69
N GLY A 21 -7.57 -30.76 19.93
CA GLY A 21 -8.59 -30.43 18.93
C GLY A 21 -9.21 -29.07 19.25
N LEU A 22 -9.25 -28.20 18.24
CA LEU A 22 -9.76 -26.84 18.36
C LEU A 22 -10.92 -26.63 17.39
N ASN A 23 -12.14 -26.50 17.89
CA ASN A 23 -13.33 -26.26 17.06
C ASN A 23 -13.79 -24.80 17.20
N TRP A 24 -13.71 -24.04 16.11
CA TRP A 24 -14.16 -22.66 16.03
C TRP A 24 -15.52 -22.61 15.32
N GLY A 25 -16.57 -22.34 16.08
CA GLY A 25 -17.88 -21.99 15.53
C GLY A 25 -17.96 -20.48 15.36
N ILE A 26 -18.19 -20.02 14.14
CA ILE A 26 -18.38 -18.60 13.85
C ILE A 26 -19.81 -18.38 13.39
N ALA A 27 -20.58 -17.64 14.19
CA ALA A 27 -21.90 -17.15 13.81
C ALA A 27 -21.78 -15.66 13.53
N TYR A 28 -22.06 -15.26 12.30
CA TYR A 28 -22.19 -13.85 11.93
C TYR A 28 -23.67 -13.58 11.66
N GLU A 29 -24.19 -12.46 12.16
CA GLU A 29 -25.49 -11.99 11.73
C GLU A 29 -25.43 -11.57 10.26
N LEU A 30 -26.41 -11.99 9.46
CA LEU A 30 -26.51 -11.54 8.08
C LEU A 30 -26.83 -10.04 8.08
N PRO A 31 -26.10 -9.23 7.30
CA PRO A 31 -26.28 -7.79 7.34
C PRO A 31 -27.67 -7.40 6.84
N ASN A 32 -28.37 -6.58 7.61
CA ASN A 32 -29.67 -6.05 7.24
C ASN A 32 -29.54 -5.02 6.07
N THR A 33 -30.63 -4.74 5.38
CA THR A 33 -30.71 -3.81 4.23
C THR A 33 -30.15 -2.41 4.54
N THR A 34 -30.32 -1.91 5.77
CA THR A 34 -29.76 -0.63 6.22
C THR A 34 -28.24 -0.68 6.44
N GLU A 35 -27.75 -1.77 7.02
CA GLU A 35 -26.32 -1.97 7.25
C GLU A 35 -25.54 -2.18 5.95
N THR A 36 -26.12 -2.92 5.00
CA THR A 36 -25.53 -3.08 3.67
C THR A 36 -25.41 -1.73 2.95
N ALA A 37 -26.44 -0.89 2.97
CA ALA A 37 -26.38 0.46 2.40
C ALA A 37 -25.29 1.33 3.06
N ALA A 38 -25.18 1.30 4.39
CA ALA A 38 -24.12 2.00 5.12
C ALA A 38 -22.72 1.46 4.77
N PHE A 39 -22.57 0.14 4.61
CA PHE A 39 -21.33 -0.50 4.20
C PHE A 39 -20.90 -0.09 2.78
N PHE A 40 -21.82 -0.09 1.81
CA PHE A 40 -21.53 0.37 0.45
C PHE A 40 -21.12 1.85 0.43
N ARG A 41 -21.80 2.70 1.21
CA ARG A 41 -21.46 4.11 1.35
C ARG A 41 -20.08 4.31 1.97
N LYS A 42 -19.72 3.51 2.99
CA LYS A 42 -18.37 3.50 3.59
C LYS A 42 -17.32 3.02 2.60
N LYS A 43 -17.61 1.99 1.80
CA LYS A 43 -16.72 1.46 0.75
C LYS A 43 -16.41 2.53 -0.30
N GLN A 44 -17.38 3.34 -0.71
CA GLN A 44 -17.14 4.44 -1.65
C GLN A 44 -16.31 5.59 -1.07
N ARG A 45 -16.33 5.81 0.25
CA ARG A 45 -15.47 6.82 0.91
C ARG A 45 -14.01 6.35 1.08
N LYS A 46 -13.75 5.04 1.09
CA LYS A 46 -12.39 4.47 1.23
C LYS A 46 -11.38 4.99 0.20
N PRO A 47 -11.64 5.02 -1.12
CA PRO A 47 -10.66 5.48 -2.10
C PRO A 47 -10.28 6.95 -1.92
N ALA A 48 -11.25 7.83 -1.61
CA ALA A 48 -10.99 9.24 -1.36
C ALA A 48 -10.17 9.45 -0.07
N ALA A 49 -10.46 8.71 0.99
CA ALA A 49 -9.69 8.75 2.23
C ALA A 49 -8.24 8.25 2.02
N LEU A 50 -8.06 7.15 1.28
CA LEU A 50 -6.74 6.62 0.96
C LEU A 50 -5.91 7.62 0.12
N ARG A 51 -6.55 8.29 -0.86
CA ARG A 51 -5.91 9.36 -1.62
C ARG A 51 -5.44 10.51 -0.75
N ARG A 52 -6.24 10.94 0.22
CA ARG A 52 -5.86 11.99 1.18
C ARG A 52 -4.64 11.59 2.01
N ASN A 53 -4.63 10.37 2.53
CA ASN A 53 -3.50 9.86 3.31
C ASN A 53 -2.21 9.80 2.48
N ARG A 54 -2.29 9.37 1.22
CA ARG A 54 -1.14 9.36 0.30
C ARG A 54 -0.61 10.77 0.02
N ARG A 55 -1.49 11.76 -0.18
CA ARG A 55 -1.07 13.17 -0.33
C ARG A 55 -0.33 13.67 0.90
N GLU A 56 -0.87 13.44 2.09
CA GLU A 56 -0.21 13.85 3.33
C GLU A 56 1.16 13.19 3.52
N LEU A 57 1.31 11.93 3.10
CA LEU A 57 2.60 11.26 3.05
C LEU A 57 3.57 11.97 2.10
N TYR A 58 3.16 12.25 0.86
CA TYR A 58 4.00 12.92 -0.13
C TYR A 58 4.42 14.32 0.32
N GLN A 59 3.50 15.12 0.85
CA GLN A 59 3.84 16.43 1.42
C GLN A 59 4.89 16.34 2.52
N LYS A 60 4.80 15.34 3.41
CA LYS A 60 5.82 15.13 4.46
C LYS A 60 7.16 14.71 3.87
N LEU A 61 7.15 13.85 2.86
CA LEU A 61 8.36 13.43 2.16
C LEU A 61 9.02 14.59 1.42
N GLU A 62 8.25 15.47 0.78
CA GLU A 62 8.76 16.70 0.15
C GLU A 62 9.53 17.54 1.18
N VAL A 63 8.94 17.81 2.34
CA VAL A 63 9.59 18.59 3.41
C VAL A 63 10.87 17.91 3.92
N ILE A 64 10.89 16.57 4.02
CA ILE A 64 12.09 15.83 4.43
C ILE A 64 13.20 15.98 3.38
N MET A 65 12.85 15.86 2.09
CA MET A 65 13.79 15.99 0.98
C MET A 65 14.32 17.42 0.83
N ASP A 66 13.46 18.42 1.04
CA ASP A 66 13.84 19.83 1.07
C ASP A 66 14.86 20.10 2.19
N LYS A 67 14.65 19.52 3.38
CA LYS A 67 15.60 19.61 4.49
C LYS A 67 16.93 18.91 4.23
N MET A 68 16.97 17.94 3.32
CA MET A 68 18.20 17.30 2.86
C MET A 68 18.92 18.08 1.77
N GLY A 69 18.36 19.21 1.30
CA GLY A 69 18.97 20.09 0.29
C GLY A 69 18.57 19.76 -1.15
N TYR A 70 17.57 18.91 -1.36
CA TYR A 70 17.03 18.59 -2.69
C TYR A 70 15.73 19.35 -2.96
N ASN A 71 15.32 19.45 -4.23
CA ASN A 71 13.97 19.89 -4.56
C ASN A 71 12.98 18.75 -4.28
N GLY A 72 12.42 18.72 -3.07
CA GLY A 72 11.58 17.65 -2.59
C GLY A 72 10.37 17.39 -3.48
N ARG A 73 9.74 18.46 -3.98
CA ARG A 73 8.62 18.34 -4.93
C ARG A 73 9.03 17.62 -6.21
N SER A 74 10.12 18.03 -6.85
CA SER A 74 10.62 17.35 -8.06
C SER A 74 10.99 15.90 -7.78
N CYS A 75 11.63 15.62 -6.65
CA CYS A 75 12.02 14.25 -6.29
C CYS A 75 10.82 13.34 -6.09
N ILE A 76 9.77 13.80 -5.40
CA ILE A 76 8.56 12.97 -5.21
C ILE A 76 7.84 12.73 -6.54
N LEU A 77 7.76 13.73 -7.41
CA LEU A 77 7.17 13.55 -8.75
C LEU A 77 7.98 12.58 -9.61
N LYS A 78 9.32 12.66 -9.56
CA LYS A 78 10.22 11.71 -10.21
C LYS A 78 9.95 10.28 -9.71
N THR A 79 9.86 10.09 -8.40
CA THR A 79 9.64 8.76 -7.81
C THR A 79 8.28 8.17 -8.12
N LEU A 80 7.23 9.00 -8.20
CA LEU A 80 5.90 8.57 -8.65
C LEU A 80 5.95 8.07 -10.10
N CYS A 81 6.67 8.78 -10.96
CA CYS A 81 6.86 8.37 -12.35
C CYS A 81 7.70 7.08 -12.44
N GLU A 82 8.86 7.02 -11.80
CA GLU A 82 9.79 5.88 -11.87
C GLU A 82 9.20 4.59 -11.28
N THR A 83 8.44 4.69 -10.18
CA THR A 83 7.78 3.53 -9.56
C THR A 83 6.87 2.82 -10.57
N THR A 84 6.16 3.59 -11.38
CA THR A 84 5.21 3.04 -12.36
C THR A 84 5.89 2.35 -13.53
N GLN A 85 7.14 2.72 -13.82
CA GLN A 85 7.93 2.12 -14.89
C GLN A 85 8.74 0.92 -14.42
N ARG A 86 9.27 0.95 -13.20
CA ARG A 86 10.26 -0.02 -12.72
C ARG A 86 9.73 -1.05 -11.73
N ILE A 87 8.67 -0.73 -10.98
CA ILE A 87 8.17 -1.58 -9.88
C ILE A 87 6.76 -2.13 -10.17
N VAL A 88 5.93 -1.39 -10.91
CA VAL A 88 4.61 -1.87 -11.33
C VAL A 88 4.80 -2.82 -12.53
N PRO A 89 4.11 -3.98 -12.58
CA PRO A 89 2.98 -4.39 -11.75
C PRO A 89 3.32 -5.09 -10.43
N HIS A 90 4.49 -5.69 -10.28
CA HIS A 90 4.96 -6.39 -9.08
C HIS A 90 6.43 -6.06 -8.83
N GLY A 91 6.77 -5.76 -7.58
CA GLY A 91 8.13 -5.75 -7.09
C GLY A 91 8.59 -7.17 -6.77
N GLU A 92 9.88 -7.41 -6.93
CA GLU A 92 10.55 -8.67 -6.67
C GLU A 92 10.75 -8.88 -5.16
N ASN A 93 10.96 -7.80 -4.42
CA ASN A 93 11.29 -7.82 -2.99
C ASN A 93 10.23 -7.11 -2.13
N MET A 94 10.24 -7.38 -0.82
CA MET A 94 9.33 -6.73 0.14
C MET A 94 9.44 -5.19 0.10
N ILE A 95 10.65 -4.65 -0.06
CA ILE A 95 10.88 -3.20 -0.13
C ILE A 95 10.25 -2.63 -1.40
N GLU A 96 10.44 -3.28 -2.54
CA GLU A 96 9.82 -2.86 -3.80
C GLU A 96 8.29 -2.94 -3.72
N GLU A 97 7.73 -3.99 -3.13
CA GLU A 97 6.30 -4.10 -2.87
C GLU A 97 5.78 -3.00 -1.94
N MET A 98 6.56 -2.61 -0.93
CA MET A 98 6.24 -1.46 -0.08
C MET A 98 6.23 -0.16 -0.91
N PHE A 99 7.24 0.06 -1.74
CA PHE A 99 7.30 1.23 -2.63
C PHE A 99 6.13 1.23 -3.62
N ARG A 100 5.82 0.08 -4.24
CA ARG A 100 4.63 -0.11 -5.07
C ARG A 100 3.38 0.30 -4.31
N ALA A 101 3.21 -0.21 -3.09
CA ALA A 101 2.06 0.07 -2.27
C ALA A 101 1.95 1.54 -1.88
N LEU A 102 3.06 2.26 -1.69
CA LEU A 102 3.09 3.67 -1.28
C LEU A 102 2.99 4.67 -2.44
N PHE A 103 3.57 4.36 -3.60
CA PHE A 103 3.68 5.28 -4.74
C PHE A 103 2.77 4.93 -5.92
N THR A 104 1.98 3.86 -5.84
CA THR A 104 0.91 3.60 -6.83
C THR A 104 -0.39 4.33 -6.47
N LEU A 105 -0.94 5.07 -7.43
CA LEU A 105 -2.20 5.80 -7.35
C LEU A 105 -3.24 5.13 -8.27
N PRO A 106 -4.53 5.11 -7.87
CA PRO A 106 -5.58 4.56 -8.71
C PRO A 106 -5.83 5.45 -9.92
N MET A 107 -6.02 4.87 -11.11
CA MET A 107 -6.27 5.63 -12.36
C MET A 107 -7.64 6.36 -12.41
N SER A 108 -8.46 6.27 -11.36
CA SER A 108 -9.76 6.96 -11.30
C SER A 108 -9.58 8.48 -11.33
N LYS A 109 -10.55 9.18 -11.94
CA LYS A 109 -10.50 10.65 -12.06
C LYS A 109 -10.52 11.30 -10.68
N VAL A 110 -9.64 12.29 -10.49
CA VAL A 110 -9.66 13.21 -9.35
C VAL A 110 -10.95 14.04 -9.45
N LEU A 111 -11.72 14.11 -8.36
CA LEU A 111 -12.96 14.89 -8.33
C LEU A 111 -12.62 16.38 -8.27
N SER A 112 -13.41 17.25 -8.90
CA SER A 112 -13.18 18.70 -8.93
C SER A 112 -13.17 19.37 -7.55
N THR A 113 -13.73 18.71 -6.53
CA THR A 113 -13.71 19.16 -5.13
C THR A 113 -12.41 18.82 -4.40
N GLU A 114 -11.53 18.01 -4.98
CA GLU A 114 -10.25 17.64 -4.36
C GLU A 114 -9.15 18.69 -4.63
N PRO A 115 -8.22 18.90 -3.68
CA PRO A 115 -7.12 19.86 -3.85
C PRO A 115 -6.29 19.65 -5.12
N ILE A 116 -5.81 20.75 -5.70
CA ILE A 116 -5.01 20.80 -6.94
C ILE A 116 -3.76 19.91 -6.87
N GLU A 117 -3.13 19.80 -5.69
CA GLU A 117 -1.96 18.94 -5.50
C GLU A 117 -2.21 17.48 -5.85
N HIS A 118 -3.43 16.97 -5.64
CA HIS A 118 -3.77 15.62 -6.08
C HIS A 118 -3.66 15.48 -7.60
N ALA A 119 -4.09 16.49 -8.35
CA ALA A 119 -3.98 16.48 -9.80
C ALA A 119 -2.53 16.44 -10.27
N VAL A 120 -1.63 17.14 -9.57
CA VAL A 120 -0.19 17.15 -9.90
C VAL A 120 0.43 15.76 -9.70
N TYR A 121 0.22 15.12 -8.54
CA TYR A 121 0.75 13.77 -8.31
C TYR A 121 0.12 12.71 -9.22
N ASP A 122 -1.20 12.79 -9.46
CA ASP A 122 -1.92 11.89 -10.37
C ASP A 122 -1.40 12.07 -11.82
N SER A 123 -1.04 13.29 -12.21
CA SER A 123 -0.43 13.56 -13.52
C SER A 123 0.98 12.97 -13.66
N ALA A 124 1.82 13.07 -12.62
CA ALA A 124 3.16 12.48 -12.63
C ALA A 124 3.12 10.96 -12.69
N HIS A 125 2.23 10.34 -11.92
CA HIS A 125 2.01 8.89 -12.00
C HIS A 125 1.50 8.48 -13.38
N ARG A 126 0.53 9.20 -13.97
CA ARG A 126 0.05 8.89 -15.32
C ARG A 126 1.13 9.06 -16.37
N LEU A 127 2.01 10.04 -16.19
CA LEU A 127 3.13 10.28 -17.08
C LEU A 127 4.06 9.06 -17.15
N GLY A 128 4.37 8.42 -16.03
CA GLY A 128 5.20 7.21 -16.04
C GLY A 128 4.53 5.98 -16.69
N VAL A 129 3.20 5.96 -16.80
CA VAL A 129 2.46 4.93 -17.57
C VAL A 129 2.47 5.23 -19.07
N LEU A 130 2.48 6.51 -19.46
CA LEU A 130 2.37 6.95 -20.86
C LEU A 130 3.71 7.15 -21.56
N LEU A 131 4.70 7.64 -20.82
CA LEU A 131 6.04 7.97 -21.32
C LEU A 131 7.06 6.98 -20.76
N GLN A 132 8.15 6.79 -21.50
CA GLN A 132 9.24 5.90 -21.11
C GLN A 132 10.26 6.56 -20.17
N ASN A 133 10.31 7.90 -20.11
CA ASN A 133 11.31 8.62 -19.34
C ASN A 133 10.69 9.56 -18.31
N CYS A 134 11.28 9.61 -17.12
CA CYS A 134 10.89 10.47 -16.00
C CYS A 134 11.82 11.67 -15.79
N ASP A 135 12.72 11.92 -16.76
CA ASP A 135 13.77 12.94 -16.67
C ASP A 135 13.25 14.39 -16.69
N ILE A 136 11.95 14.57 -16.95
CA ILE A 136 11.28 15.87 -16.83
C ILE A 136 11.32 16.42 -15.39
N TYR A 137 11.49 15.54 -14.41
CA TYR A 137 11.63 15.91 -13.00
C TYR A 137 13.10 15.92 -12.61
N GLU A 138 13.65 17.12 -12.48
CA GLU A 138 15.03 17.32 -12.05
C GLU A 138 15.18 16.98 -10.56
N CYS A 139 15.61 15.76 -10.28
CA CYS A 139 16.06 15.34 -8.96
C CYS A 139 17.33 14.48 -9.08
N PRO A 140 18.40 14.84 -8.35
CA PRO A 140 19.69 14.15 -8.43
C PRO A 140 19.68 12.78 -7.75
N ILE A 141 18.71 12.52 -6.87
CA ILE A 141 18.55 11.24 -6.18
C ILE A 141 17.26 10.54 -6.61
N SER A 142 17.32 9.25 -6.91
CA SER A 142 16.13 8.43 -7.11
C SER A 142 15.85 7.61 -5.84
N LEU A 143 14.67 7.79 -5.25
CA LEU A 143 14.24 6.92 -4.14
C LEU A 143 13.96 5.50 -4.63
N VAL A 144 13.67 5.32 -5.93
CA VAL A 144 13.44 4.00 -6.52
C VAL A 144 14.79 3.27 -6.62
N ASP A 145 15.85 3.91 -7.10
CA ASP A 145 17.19 3.29 -7.11
C ASP A 145 17.63 2.86 -5.70
N LEU A 146 17.38 3.71 -4.70
CA LEU A 146 17.65 3.39 -3.30
C LEU A 146 16.81 2.21 -2.78
N ALA A 147 15.56 2.08 -3.22
CA ALA A 147 14.69 0.96 -2.86
C ALA A 147 15.14 -0.37 -3.48
N GLN A 148 15.71 -0.31 -4.69
CA GLN A 148 16.24 -1.46 -5.42
C GLN A 148 17.67 -1.82 -4.99
N GLY A 149 18.32 -0.96 -4.22
CA GLY A 149 19.69 -1.16 -3.74
C GLY A 149 20.76 -0.81 -4.78
N TYR A 150 20.40 -0.04 -5.82
CA TYR A 150 21.36 0.55 -6.74
C TYR A 150 21.84 1.88 -6.14
N MET A 151 23.05 1.89 -5.58
CA MET A 151 23.73 3.11 -5.11
C MET A 151 25.18 3.11 -5.56
#